data_AF-A0A8S1J987-F1
#
_entry.id   AF-A0A8S1J987-F1
#
_cell.length_a   1.000
_cell.length_b   1.000
_cell.length_c   1.000
_cell.angle_alpha   90.00
_cell.angle_beta   90.00
_cell.angle_gamma   90.00
#
_symmetry.space_group_name_H-M   'P 1'
#
loop_
_entity.id
_entity.type
_entity.pdbx_description
1 polymer ?
#
loop_
_entity_poly.entity_id
_entity_poly.type
_entity_poly.pdbx_seq_one_letter_code
_entity_poly.pdbx_strand_id
1 'polypeptide(L)'
;MALFHFVNCVALCFLPHAVYYHATDMAEYDVLGSVMHGFACQLGTAFAKMVVLAFLLPGADAIHQDWAKDSAQMLVALMDVIGIWFALVSKFAHRNTSNAHKFQSVGVGWAFADSLLKRAAPLYLGAISPEFTYDHIQSAIRSNIVLIQSLSFAAVGTLLWNKKSKPQSLVPLLKLSLAVHALVPMAMSLAEQHLHIEGFIALGTELAISAACALTSWKLYSTCTSKRD
;
A
#
# COMPACT_ATOMS: atom_id res chain seq x y z
N MET A 1 27.56 -11.62 12.40
CA MET A 1 26.14 -11.90 12.72
C MET A 1 25.20 -10.81 12.23
N ALA A 2 25.46 -9.51 12.51
CA ALA A 2 24.60 -8.40 12.04
C ALA A 2 24.33 -8.39 10.52
N LEU A 3 25.37 -8.59 9.68
CA LEU A 3 25.21 -8.65 8.22
C LEU A 3 24.28 -9.79 7.76
N PHE A 4 24.33 -10.95 8.42
CA PHE A 4 23.46 -12.07 8.09
C PHE A 4 21.98 -11.74 8.37
N HIS A 5 21.69 -11.16 9.54
CA HIS A 5 20.34 -10.73 9.89
C HIS A 5 19.83 -9.61 8.97
N PHE A 6 20.69 -8.67 8.62
CA PHE A 6 20.38 -7.60 7.67
C PHE A 6 20.00 -8.18 6.30
N VAL A 7 20.85 -9.03 5.71
CA VAL A 7 20.57 -9.64 4.40
C VAL A 7 19.26 -10.44 4.44
N ASN A 8 18.99 -11.17 5.52
CA ASN A 8 17.73 -11.90 5.67
C ASN A 8 16.52 -10.97 5.73
N CYS A 9 16.58 -9.86 6.47
CA CYS A 9 15.45 -8.93 6.57
C CYS A 9 15.24 -8.12 5.28
N VAL A 10 16.31 -7.75 4.59
CA VAL A 10 16.27 -7.10 3.26
C VAL A 10 15.67 -8.07 2.25
N ALA A 11 16.12 -9.33 2.22
CA ALA A 11 15.55 -10.36 1.38
C ALA A 11 14.06 -10.56 1.72
N LEU A 12 13.70 -10.72 2.99
CA LEU A 12 12.30 -10.91 3.40
C LEU A 12 11.39 -9.73 3.02
N CYS A 13 11.92 -8.50 3.02
CA CYS A 13 11.20 -7.28 2.68
C CYS A 13 10.99 -7.10 1.16
N PHE A 14 12.06 -7.25 0.38
CA PHE A 14 12.08 -6.87 -1.04
C PHE A 14 12.00 -8.05 -2.01
N LEU A 15 12.45 -9.25 -1.62
CA LEU A 15 12.41 -10.42 -2.49
C LEU A 15 10.98 -10.77 -2.94
N PRO A 16 9.93 -10.70 -2.09
CA PRO A 16 8.57 -10.98 -2.54
C PRO A 16 8.07 -10.03 -3.63
N HIS A 17 8.54 -8.77 -3.65
CA HIS A 17 8.21 -7.81 -4.70
C HIS A 17 8.84 -8.24 -6.05
N ALA A 18 10.10 -8.67 -6.03
CA ALA A 18 10.80 -9.17 -7.22
C ALA A 18 10.21 -10.50 -7.71
N VAL A 19 9.93 -11.43 -6.79
CA VAL A 19 9.29 -12.72 -7.11
C VAL A 19 7.91 -12.48 -7.72
N TYR A 20 7.09 -11.59 -7.16
CA TYR A 20 5.79 -11.27 -7.75
C TYR A 20 5.91 -10.70 -9.16
N TYR A 21 6.86 -9.79 -9.40
CA TYR A 21 7.10 -9.19 -10.71
C TYR A 21 7.54 -10.21 -11.78
N HIS A 22 8.33 -11.22 -11.40
CA HIS A 22 8.79 -12.26 -12.34
C HIS A 22 7.83 -13.45 -12.46
N ALA A 23 7.08 -13.79 -11.40
CA ALA A 23 6.17 -14.93 -11.38
C ALA A 23 4.80 -14.62 -11.99
N THR A 24 4.43 -13.35 -12.07
CA THR A 24 3.32 -12.90 -12.90
C THR A 24 3.93 -12.46 -14.23
N ASP A 25 3.35 -12.86 -15.36
CA ASP A 25 3.89 -12.63 -16.73
C ASP A 25 4.10 -11.14 -17.10
N MET A 26 3.99 -10.22 -16.14
CA MET A 26 4.34 -8.81 -16.21
C MET A 26 5.72 -8.55 -16.82
N ALA A 27 6.72 -9.39 -16.53
CA ALA A 27 8.07 -9.25 -17.10
C ALA A 27 8.09 -9.39 -18.64
N GLU A 28 7.15 -10.14 -19.23
CA GLU A 28 7.07 -10.34 -20.68
C GLU A 28 6.44 -9.15 -21.41
N TYR A 29 5.59 -8.38 -20.72
CA TYR A 29 4.83 -7.27 -21.30
C TYR A 29 5.53 -5.89 -21.20
N ASP A 30 6.82 -5.87 -20.88
CA ASP A 30 7.63 -4.65 -20.68
C ASP A 30 6.93 -3.58 -19.81
N VAL A 31 6.29 -4.03 -18.71
CA VAL A 31 5.51 -3.14 -17.82
C VAL A 31 6.39 -2.41 -16.80
N LEU A 32 7.71 -2.47 -16.94
CA LEU A 32 8.67 -1.82 -16.03
C LEU A 32 8.41 -0.31 -15.96
N GLY A 33 8.11 0.33 -17.09
CA GLY A 33 7.75 1.76 -17.12
C GLY A 33 6.51 2.08 -16.27
N SER A 34 5.52 1.20 -16.25
CA SER A 34 4.30 1.34 -15.45
C SER A 34 4.58 1.12 -13.95
N VAL A 35 5.45 0.17 -13.61
CA VAL A 35 5.93 -0.06 -12.23
C VAL A 35 6.68 1.17 -11.73
N MET A 36 7.62 1.69 -12.53
CA MET A 36 8.37 2.90 -12.21
C MET A 36 7.47 4.13 -12.06
N HIS A 37 6.41 4.23 -12.85
CA HIS A 37 5.41 5.28 -12.68
C HIS A 37 4.68 5.16 -11.34
N GLY A 38 4.18 3.97 -10.98
CA GLY A 38 3.53 3.74 -9.69
C GLY A 38 4.46 4.05 -8.51
N PHE A 39 5.73 3.65 -8.62
CA PHE A 39 6.78 4.00 -7.66
C PHE A 39 6.96 5.52 -7.52
N ALA A 40 7.12 6.23 -8.62
CA ALA A 40 7.30 7.69 -8.61
C ALA A 40 6.07 8.42 -8.05
N CYS A 41 4.85 7.96 -8.38
CA CYS A 41 3.62 8.48 -7.81
C CYS A 41 3.58 8.31 -6.28
N GLN A 42 3.95 7.14 -5.77
CA GLN A 42 3.98 6.93 -4.32
C GLN A 42 5.04 7.80 -3.64
N LEU A 43 6.22 7.99 -4.25
CA LEU A 43 7.21 8.92 -3.71
C LEU A 43 6.66 10.36 -3.60
N GLY A 44 5.99 10.83 -4.65
CA GLY A 44 5.35 12.15 -4.65
C GLY A 44 4.25 12.26 -3.59
N THR A 45 3.38 11.25 -3.50
CA THR A 45 2.32 11.20 -2.48
C THR A 45 2.90 11.15 -1.06
N ALA A 46 3.94 10.35 -0.82
CA ALA A 46 4.61 10.27 0.47
C ALA A 46 5.25 11.59 0.88
N PHE A 47 5.92 12.27 -0.04
CA PHE A 47 6.47 13.60 0.21
C PHE A 47 5.36 14.59 0.59
N ALA A 48 4.28 14.63 -0.18
CA ALA A 48 3.17 15.52 0.08
C ALA A 48 2.49 15.24 1.44
N LYS A 49 2.36 13.97 1.84
CA LYS A 49 1.87 13.58 3.17
C LYS A 49 2.76 14.11 4.29
N MET A 50 4.08 14.00 4.13
CA MET A 50 5.02 14.50 5.13
C MET A 50 4.92 16.02 5.29
N VAL A 51 4.72 16.75 4.19
CA VAL A 51 4.46 18.19 4.22
C VAL A 51 3.18 18.50 5.00
N VAL A 52 2.07 17.82 4.70
CA VAL A 52 0.79 18.01 5.40
C VAL A 52 0.91 17.72 6.89
N LEU A 53 1.54 16.61 7.27
CA LEU A 53 1.79 16.25 8.66
C LEU A 53 2.67 17.29 9.37
N ALA A 54 3.71 17.78 8.70
CA ALA A 54 4.61 18.78 9.25
C ALA A 54 3.96 20.16 9.46
N PHE A 55 2.89 20.50 8.73
CA PHE A 55 2.16 21.75 8.95
C PHE A 55 1.06 21.64 10.01
N LEU A 56 0.43 20.47 10.15
CA LEU A 56 -0.74 20.29 11.01
C LEU A 56 -0.39 19.86 12.44
N LEU A 57 0.71 19.14 12.64
CA LEU A 57 1.07 18.57 13.94
C LEU A 57 1.83 19.53 14.88
N PRO A 58 2.87 20.25 14.44
CA PRO A 58 3.62 21.12 15.34
C PRO A 58 2.88 22.44 15.61
N GLY A 59 2.65 22.76 16.88
CA GLY A 59 2.06 24.04 17.32
C GLY A 59 0.64 23.94 17.90
N ALA A 60 0.05 22.74 17.99
CA ALA A 60 -1.23 22.52 18.66
C ALA A 60 -1.06 22.32 20.17
N ASP A 61 -1.90 22.96 20.99
CA ASP A 61 -2.02 22.64 22.42
C ASP A 61 -2.47 21.18 22.62
N ALA A 62 -2.26 20.58 23.79
CA ALA A 62 -2.54 19.16 24.03
C ALA A 62 -3.97 18.70 23.61
N ILE A 63 -5.00 19.51 23.88
CA ILE A 63 -6.39 19.23 23.44
C ILE A 63 -6.54 19.45 21.93
N HIS A 64 -5.81 20.41 21.38
CA HIS A 64 -5.83 20.69 19.95
C HIS A 64 -5.04 19.66 19.12
N GLN A 65 -4.12 18.95 19.75
CA GLN A 65 -3.23 18.00 19.10
C GLN A 65 -3.96 16.72 18.67
N ASP A 66 -4.95 16.26 19.44
CA ASP A 66 -5.72 15.06 19.11
C ASP A 66 -6.60 15.28 17.86
N TRP A 67 -7.36 16.39 17.81
CA TRP A 67 -8.16 16.68 16.60
C TRP A 67 -7.29 16.95 15.38
N ALA A 68 -6.14 17.61 15.56
CA ALA A 68 -5.21 17.88 14.47
C ALA A 68 -4.61 16.59 13.92
N LYS A 69 -4.27 15.64 14.81
CA LYS A 69 -3.80 14.30 14.44
C LYS A 69 -4.85 13.53 13.64
N ASP A 70 -6.09 13.47 14.14
CA ASP A 70 -7.18 12.75 13.45
C ASP A 70 -7.49 13.36 12.08
N SER A 71 -7.52 14.68 11.99
CA SER A 71 -7.73 15.40 10.73
C SER A 71 -6.59 15.14 9.74
N ALA A 72 -5.34 15.15 10.22
CA ALA A 72 -4.19 14.86 9.39
C ALA A 72 -4.18 13.41 8.90
N GLN A 73 -4.58 12.44 9.73
CA GLN A 73 -4.72 11.04 9.33
C GLN A 73 -5.78 10.86 8.23
N MET A 74 -6.92 11.55 8.34
CA MET A 74 -7.94 11.57 7.29
C MET A 74 -7.42 12.18 5.99
N LEU A 75 -6.68 13.29 6.06
CA LEU A 75 -6.06 13.90 4.88
C LEU A 75 -5.05 12.96 4.23
N VAL A 76 -4.21 12.29 5.02
CA VAL A 76 -3.25 11.29 4.54
C VAL A 76 -3.96 10.15 3.80
N ALA A 77 -5.07 9.65 4.33
CA ALA A 77 -5.88 8.62 3.67
C ALA A 77 -6.49 9.12 2.35
N LEU A 78 -6.96 10.37 2.30
CA LEU A 78 -7.43 10.98 1.05
C LEU A 78 -6.31 11.13 0.02
N MET A 79 -5.11 11.51 0.45
CA MET A 79 -3.95 11.63 -0.43
C MET A 79 -3.53 10.28 -1.02
N ASP A 80 -3.68 9.18 -0.28
CA ASP A 80 -3.49 7.83 -0.81
C ASP A 80 -4.47 7.52 -1.94
N VAL A 81 -5.76 7.84 -1.75
CA VAL A 81 -6.79 7.64 -2.78
C VAL A 81 -6.49 8.48 -4.02
N ILE A 82 -6.14 9.76 -3.84
CA ILE A 82 -5.80 10.68 -4.94
C ILE A 82 -4.54 10.20 -5.68
N GLY A 83 -3.52 9.77 -4.95
CA GLY A 83 -2.27 9.31 -5.53
C GLY A 83 -2.44 8.03 -6.35
N ILE A 84 -3.19 7.05 -5.84
CA ILE A 84 -3.50 5.83 -6.60
C ILE A 84 -4.45 6.09 -7.77
N TRP A 85 -5.42 7.00 -7.62
CA TRP A 85 -6.23 7.47 -8.75
C TRP A 85 -5.35 8.06 -9.87
N PHE A 86 -4.43 8.96 -9.51
CA PHE A 86 -3.51 9.58 -10.46
C PHE A 86 -2.62 8.53 -11.13
N ALA A 87 -2.04 7.61 -10.36
CA ALA A 87 -1.16 6.55 -10.87
C ALA A 87 -1.87 5.61 -11.86
N LEU A 88 -3.17 5.34 -11.68
CA LEU A 88 -3.95 4.44 -12.54
C LEU A 88 -4.61 5.13 -13.75
N VAL A 89 -4.93 6.42 -13.63
CA VAL A 89 -5.62 7.17 -14.70
C VAL A 89 -4.63 7.86 -15.64
N SER A 90 -3.40 8.12 -15.16
CA SER A 90 -2.34 8.72 -15.96
C SER A 90 -2.07 7.93 -17.24
N LYS A 91 -2.13 8.62 -18.38
CA LYS A 91 -1.85 8.02 -19.69
C LYS A 91 -0.40 7.56 -19.85
N PHE A 92 0.52 8.08 -19.04
CA PHE A 92 1.94 7.74 -19.09
C PHE A 92 2.22 6.27 -18.75
N ALA A 93 1.37 5.63 -17.94
CA ALA A 93 1.60 4.26 -17.51
C ALA A 93 1.07 3.19 -18.48
N HIS A 94 0.29 3.52 -19.51
CA HIS A 94 -0.66 2.52 -20.08
C HIS A 94 -0.79 2.49 -21.60
N ARG A 95 0.27 2.82 -22.35
CA ARG A 95 0.19 2.91 -23.81
C ARG A 95 -0.19 1.59 -24.51
N ASN A 96 -0.10 0.41 -23.87
CA ASN A 96 -0.51 -0.86 -24.51
C ASN A 96 -0.94 -2.02 -23.58
N THR A 97 -1.25 -1.75 -22.30
CA THR A 97 -1.34 -2.82 -21.28
C THR A 97 -2.80 -3.22 -20.97
N SER A 98 -3.08 -4.53 -20.79
CA SER A 98 -4.39 -5.03 -20.34
C SER A 98 -4.73 -4.53 -18.93
N ASN A 99 -6.01 -4.30 -18.62
CA ASN A 99 -6.43 -3.79 -17.30
C ASN A 99 -5.99 -4.69 -16.13
N ALA A 100 -5.79 -6.00 -16.35
CA ALA A 100 -5.27 -6.91 -15.34
C ALA A 100 -3.82 -6.56 -14.97
N HIS A 101 -2.95 -6.34 -15.95
CA HIS A 101 -1.55 -6.02 -15.68
C HIS A 101 -1.38 -4.57 -15.19
N LYS A 102 -2.30 -3.66 -15.50
CA LYS A 102 -2.24 -2.26 -15.05
C LYS A 102 -2.25 -2.11 -13.53
N PHE A 103 -3.20 -2.77 -12.87
CA PHE A 103 -3.32 -2.63 -11.41
C PHE A 103 -2.16 -3.32 -10.69
N GLN A 104 -1.68 -4.44 -11.24
CA GLN A 104 -0.56 -5.17 -10.70
C GLN A 104 0.73 -4.35 -10.82
N SER A 105 1.02 -3.77 -11.99
CA SER A 105 2.22 -2.97 -12.20
C SER A 105 2.26 -1.74 -11.28
N VAL A 106 1.14 -1.01 -11.19
CA VAL A 106 1.05 0.19 -10.34
C VAL A 106 1.10 -0.19 -8.86
N GLY A 107 0.37 -1.24 -8.46
CA GLY A 107 0.33 -1.71 -7.07
C GLY A 107 1.68 -2.21 -6.56
N VAL A 108 2.44 -2.94 -7.37
CA VAL A 108 3.81 -3.38 -7.01
C VAL A 108 4.74 -2.18 -6.86
N GLY A 109 4.75 -1.25 -7.82
CA GLY A 109 5.59 -0.06 -7.74
C GLY A 109 5.27 0.81 -6.52
N TRP A 110 3.99 0.98 -6.23
CA TRP A 110 3.49 1.68 -5.05
C TRP A 110 3.94 1.02 -3.75
N ALA A 111 3.72 -0.29 -3.60
CA ALA A 111 4.14 -1.06 -2.43
C ALA A 111 5.66 -1.06 -2.22
N PHE A 112 6.41 -1.15 -3.31
CA PHE A 112 7.87 -1.13 -3.26
C PHE A 112 8.39 0.24 -2.80
N ALA A 113 7.83 1.34 -3.31
CA ALA A 113 8.14 2.69 -2.83
C ALA A 113 7.82 2.86 -1.34
N ASP A 114 6.65 2.39 -0.89
CA ASP A 114 6.26 2.44 0.51
C ASP A 114 7.23 1.66 1.42
N SER A 115 7.61 0.46 0.98
CA SER A 115 8.57 -0.40 1.66
C SER A 115 9.94 0.23 1.73
N LEU A 116 10.42 0.81 0.62
CA LEU A 116 11.69 1.50 0.57
C LEU A 116 11.72 2.70 1.53
N LEU A 117 10.73 3.58 1.47
CA LEU A 117 10.67 4.78 2.30
C LEU A 117 10.57 4.47 3.80
N LYS A 118 9.71 3.54 4.19
CA LYS A 118 9.44 3.27 5.61
C LYS A 118 10.43 2.30 6.24
N ARG A 119 11.10 1.46 5.45
CA ARG A 119 11.82 0.28 5.97
C ARG A 119 13.29 0.24 5.59
N ALA A 120 13.73 0.95 4.53
CA ALA A 120 15.14 0.97 4.17
C ALA A 120 16.03 1.61 5.25
N ALA A 121 15.60 2.73 5.82
CA ALA A 121 16.32 3.42 6.88
C ALA A 121 16.48 2.55 8.17
N PRO A 122 15.41 1.99 8.77
CA PRO A 122 15.56 1.14 9.94
C PRO A 122 16.32 -0.16 9.65
N LEU A 123 16.18 -0.74 8.44
CA LEU A 123 16.97 -1.92 8.06
C LEU A 123 18.47 -1.59 7.94
N TYR A 124 18.82 -0.44 7.35
CA TYR A 124 20.21 0.00 7.24
C TYR A 124 20.83 0.28 8.61
N LEU A 125 20.11 0.97 9.50
CA LEU A 125 20.57 1.22 10.86
C LEU A 125 20.73 -0.09 11.65
N GLY A 126 19.82 -1.06 11.46
CA GLY A 126 19.94 -2.40 12.04
C GLY A 126 21.17 -3.18 11.56
N ALA A 127 21.74 -2.85 10.40
CA ALA A 127 22.99 -3.45 9.91
C ALA A 127 24.23 -2.93 10.66
N ILE A 128 24.15 -1.71 11.19
CA ILE A 128 25.22 -1.03 11.92
C ILE A 128 25.19 -1.41 13.40
N SER A 129 23.98 -1.66 13.94
CA SER A 129 23.79 -2.02 15.34
C SER A 129 24.34 -3.42 15.67
N PRO A 130 25.03 -3.58 16.81
CA PRO A 130 25.53 -4.88 17.26
C PRO A 130 24.42 -5.78 17.85
N GLU A 131 23.28 -5.21 18.25
CA GLU A 131 22.14 -5.90 18.85
C GLU A 131 20.99 -6.03 17.87
N PHE A 132 20.45 -7.24 17.74
CA PHE A 132 19.36 -7.55 16.82
C PHE A 132 18.02 -7.55 17.57
N THR A 133 17.06 -6.74 17.10
CA THR A 133 15.70 -6.71 17.63
C THR A 133 14.70 -7.36 16.67
N TYR A 134 13.60 -7.88 17.22
CA TYR A 134 12.51 -8.47 16.42
C TYR A 134 11.74 -7.44 15.57
N ASP A 135 11.92 -6.14 15.83
CA ASP A 135 11.26 -5.06 15.10
C ASP A 135 11.63 -5.05 13.62
N HIS A 136 12.87 -5.42 13.28
CA HIS A 136 13.30 -5.53 11.89
C HIS A 136 12.60 -6.67 11.14
N ILE A 137 12.37 -7.80 11.81
CA ILE A 137 11.61 -8.93 11.24
C ILE A 137 10.14 -8.54 11.06
N GLN A 138 9.53 -7.95 12.10
CA GLN A 138 8.14 -7.49 12.04
C GLN A 138 7.94 -6.46 10.93
N SER A 139 8.86 -5.51 10.79
CA SER A 139 8.85 -4.51 9.71
C SER A 139 8.97 -5.14 8.32
N ALA A 140 9.83 -6.15 8.16
CA ALA A 140 9.99 -6.91 6.91
C ALA A 140 8.79 -7.80 6.60
N ILE A 141 8.07 -8.34 7.59
CA ILE A 141 6.81 -9.05 7.34
C ILE A 141 5.71 -8.03 6.98
N ARG A 142 5.67 -6.89 7.65
CA ARG A 142 4.70 -5.81 7.40
C ARG A 142 4.81 -5.27 5.97
N SER A 143 5.99 -5.26 5.33
CA SER A 143 6.11 -4.87 3.92
C SER A 143 5.32 -5.80 2.99
N ASN A 144 5.30 -7.10 3.30
CA ASN A 144 4.59 -8.09 2.51
C ASN A 144 3.07 -7.95 2.67
N ILE A 145 2.61 -7.58 3.87
CA ILE A 145 1.20 -7.25 4.11
C ILE A 145 0.82 -6.00 3.32
N VAL A 146 1.66 -4.96 3.35
CA VAL A 146 1.45 -3.74 2.56
C VAL A 146 1.45 -4.00 1.07
N LEU A 147 2.24 -4.95 0.57
CA LEU A 147 2.21 -5.38 -0.83
C LEU A 147 0.82 -5.94 -1.20
N ILE A 148 0.29 -6.87 -0.40
CA ILE A 148 -1.05 -7.45 -0.60
C ILE A 148 -2.11 -6.33 -0.60
N GLN A 149 -2.06 -5.45 0.40
CA GLN A 149 -2.99 -4.33 0.56
C GLN A 149 -2.93 -3.35 -0.62
N SER A 150 -1.74 -3.03 -1.10
CA SER A 150 -1.54 -2.08 -2.22
C SER A 150 -2.04 -2.67 -3.53
N LEU A 151 -1.83 -3.97 -3.75
CA LEU A 151 -2.35 -4.70 -4.91
C LEU A 151 -3.88 -4.74 -4.90
N SER A 152 -4.51 -5.05 -3.75
CA SER A 152 -5.97 -5.07 -3.63
C SER A 152 -6.58 -3.68 -3.78
N PHE A 153 -5.93 -2.66 -3.23
CA PHE A 153 -6.36 -1.26 -3.39
C PHE A 153 -6.28 -0.80 -4.84
N ALA A 154 -5.19 -1.09 -5.54
CA ALA A 154 -5.04 -0.81 -6.96
C ALA A 154 -6.04 -1.57 -7.83
N ALA A 155 -6.37 -2.83 -7.48
CA ALA A 155 -7.35 -3.65 -8.19
C ALA A 155 -8.75 -3.01 -8.14
N VAL A 156 -9.22 -2.65 -6.94
CA VAL A 156 -10.52 -1.96 -6.76
C VAL A 156 -10.51 -0.61 -7.47
N GLY A 157 -9.44 0.18 -7.32
CA GLY A 157 -9.28 1.46 -8.00
C GLY A 157 -9.39 1.33 -9.52
N THR A 158 -8.71 0.34 -10.10
CA THR A 158 -8.75 0.08 -11.54
C THR A 158 -10.15 -0.25 -12.02
N LEU A 159 -10.92 -1.05 -11.28
CA LEU A 159 -12.32 -1.34 -11.62
C LEU A 159 -13.21 -0.09 -11.50
N LEU A 160 -12.99 0.74 -10.48
CA LEU A 160 -13.81 1.92 -10.24
C LEU A 160 -13.57 3.01 -11.29
N TRP A 161 -12.32 3.27 -11.66
CA TRP A 161 -11.95 4.38 -12.54
C TRP A 161 -11.87 3.99 -14.02
N ASN A 162 -12.04 2.71 -14.35
CA ASN A 162 -12.19 2.28 -15.73
C ASN A 162 -13.49 2.84 -16.35
N LYS A 163 -13.37 3.41 -17.55
CA LYS A 163 -14.48 4.00 -18.30
C LYS A 163 -15.40 2.97 -18.97
N LYS A 164 -14.99 1.69 -19.03
CA LYS A 164 -15.84 0.62 -19.56
C LYS A 164 -17.07 0.43 -18.69
N SER A 165 -18.20 0.06 -19.30
CA SER A 165 -19.46 -0.18 -18.59
C SER A 165 -19.25 -1.19 -17.46
N LYS A 166 -19.68 -0.80 -16.27
CA LYS A 166 -19.71 -1.62 -15.05
C LYS A 166 -21.16 -1.69 -14.59
N PRO A 167 -21.61 -2.82 -14.03
CA PRO A 167 -22.97 -2.93 -13.54
C PRO A 167 -23.19 -1.87 -12.44
N GLN A 168 -24.23 -1.05 -12.60
CA GLN A 168 -24.50 0.08 -11.70
C GLN A 168 -24.70 -0.35 -10.24
N SER A 169 -25.16 -1.59 -10.01
CA SER A 169 -25.32 -2.18 -8.68
C SER A 169 -24.02 -2.44 -7.92
N LEU A 170 -22.89 -2.65 -8.61
CA LEU A 170 -21.59 -2.91 -7.96
C LEU A 170 -20.78 -1.63 -7.66
N VAL A 171 -21.18 -0.49 -8.23
CA VAL A 171 -20.50 0.79 -7.99
C VAL A 171 -20.47 1.22 -6.51
N PRO A 172 -21.57 1.17 -5.74
CA PRO A 172 -21.52 1.52 -4.33
C PRO A 172 -20.60 0.58 -3.54
N LEU A 173 -20.61 -0.72 -3.88
CA LEU A 173 -19.76 -1.71 -3.23
C LEU A 173 -18.27 -1.50 -3.52
N LEU A 174 -17.92 -1.10 -4.75
CA LEU A 174 -16.55 -0.72 -5.12
C LEU A 174 -16.08 0.56 -4.39
N LYS A 175 -16.95 1.56 -4.24
CA LYS A 175 -16.63 2.78 -3.48
C LYS A 175 -16.43 2.46 -1.99
N LEU A 176 -17.27 1.61 -1.42
CA LEU A 176 -17.16 1.16 -0.04
C LEU A 176 -15.85 0.40 0.17
N SER A 177 -15.53 -0.57 -0.69
CA SER A 177 -14.27 -1.32 -0.55
C SER A 177 -13.04 -0.41 -0.72
N LEU A 178 -13.08 0.57 -1.63
CA LEU A 178 -12.02 1.57 -1.77
C LEU A 178 -11.84 2.40 -0.49
N ALA A 179 -12.94 2.87 0.11
CA ALA A 179 -12.90 3.61 1.36
C ALA A 179 -12.34 2.76 2.50
N VAL A 180 -12.76 1.50 2.61
CA VAL A 180 -12.21 0.56 3.59
C VAL A 180 -10.70 0.43 3.43
N HIS A 181 -10.19 0.23 2.21
CA HIS A 181 -8.74 0.12 1.96
C HIS A 181 -7.97 1.36 2.39
N ALA A 182 -8.49 2.56 2.12
CA ALA A 182 -7.87 3.82 2.48
C ALA A 182 -7.86 4.05 4.01
N LEU A 183 -8.85 3.51 4.72
CA LEU A 183 -8.99 3.66 6.18
C LEU A 183 -8.22 2.59 6.97
N VAL A 184 -7.76 1.49 6.37
CA VAL A 184 -7.00 0.45 7.08
C VAL A 184 -5.81 1.01 7.87
N PRO A 185 -4.93 1.86 7.30
CA PRO A 185 -3.78 2.38 8.06
C PRO A 185 -4.19 3.22 9.27
N MET A 186 -5.27 4.00 9.13
CA MET A 186 -5.83 4.78 10.24
C MET A 186 -6.38 3.86 11.32
N ALA A 187 -7.20 2.88 10.94
CA ALA A 187 -7.78 1.90 11.86
C ALA A 187 -6.70 1.11 12.62
N MET A 188 -5.62 0.73 11.95
CA MET A 188 -4.47 0.08 12.58
C MET A 188 -3.78 1.00 13.59
N SER A 189 -3.56 2.27 13.24
CA SER A 189 -2.93 3.23 14.17
C SER A 189 -3.77 3.48 15.42
N LEU A 190 -5.09 3.51 15.29
CA LEU A 190 -6.02 3.63 16.41
C LEU A 190 -6.04 2.35 17.25
N ALA A 191 -6.01 1.18 16.61
CA ALA A 191 -5.96 -0.09 17.31
C ALA A 191 -4.67 -0.25 18.13
N GLU A 192 -3.52 0.11 17.57
CA GLU A 192 -2.23 0.11 18.28
C GLU A 192 -2.28 1.08 19.49
N GLN A 193 -2.84 2.28 19.32
CA GLN A 193 -2.90 3.30 20.39
C GLN A 193 -3.90 2.96 21.50
N HIS A 194 -5.10 2.47 21.17
CA HIS A 194 -6.19 2.31 22.15
C HIS A 194 -6.30 0.89 22.73
N LEU A 195 -5.96 -0.14 21.94
CA LEU A 195 -6.06 -1.54 22.37
C LEU A 195 -4.71 -2.10 22.86
N HIS A 196 -3.64 -1.29 22.84
CA HIS A 196 -2.27 -1.70 23.17
C HIS A 196 -1.85 -2.99 22.44
N ILE A 197 -2.31 -3.13 21.19
CA ILE A 197 -1.97 -4.27 20.35
C ILE A 197 -0.59 -3.96 19.76
N GLU A 198 0.45 -4.60 20.29
CA GLU A 198 1.83 -4.39 19.86
C GLU A 198 2.47 -5.66 19.28
N GLY A 199 3.58 -5.49 18.57
CA GLY A 199 4.40 -6.58 18.06
C GLY A 199 3.68 -7.52 17.09
N PHE A 200 3.81 -8.83 17.31
CA PHE A 200 3.27 -9.86 16.41
C PHE A 200 1.74 -9.91 16.39
N ILE A 201 1.06 -9.46 17.45
CA ILE A 201 -0.41 -9.44 17.47
C ILE A 201 -0.92 -8.35 16.52
N ALA A 202 -0.29 -7.16 16.53
CA ALA A 202 -0.60 -6.08 15.60
C ALA A 202 -0.35 -6.48 14.15
N LEU A 203 0.73 -7.22 13.92
CA LEU A 203 1.04 -7.78 12.60
C LEU A 203 0.00 -8.79 12.14
N GLY A 204 -0.48 -9.65 13.03
CA GLY A 204 -1.52 -10.64 12.75
C GLY A 204 -2.87 -10.00 12.43
N THR A 205 -3.27 -8.94 13.14
CA THR A 205 -4.51 -8.21 12.85
C THR A 205 -4.44 -7.46 11.54
N GLU A 206 -3.31 -6.81 11.23
CA GLU A 206 -3.08 -6.15 9.94
C GLU A 206 -3.16 -7.16 8.79
N LEU A 207 -2.51 -8.32 8.93
CA LEU A 207 -2.58 -9.38 7.94
C LEU A 207 -4.02 -9.87 7.72
N ALA A 208 -4.79 -10.08 8.80
CA ALA A 208 -6.17 -10.53 8.71
C ALA A 208 -7.06 -9.52 7.97
N ILE A 209 -6.92 -8.23 8.28
CA ILE A 209 -7.67 -7.16 7.62
C ILE A 209 -7.28 -7.04 6.15
N SER A 210 -5.98 -7.06 5.84
CA SER A 210 -5.49 -7.00 4.47
C SER A 210 -5.87 -8.23 3.65
N ALA A 211 -5.86 -9.42 4.23
CA ALA A 211 -6.36 -10.64 3.58
C ALA A 211 -7.86 -10.55 3.28
N ALA A 212 -8.68 -10.05 4.21
CA ALA A 212 -10.10 -9.82 3.98
C ALA A 212 -10.35 -8.79 2.86
N CYS A 213 -9.57 -7.69 2.85
CA CYS A 213 -9.59 -6.68 1.80
C CYS A 213 -9.19 -7.26 0.43
N ALA A 214 -8.17 -8.12 0.39
CA ALA A 214 -7.76 -8.81 -0.84
C ALA A 214 -8.83 -9.80 -1.35
N LEU A 215 -9.42 -10.61 -0.48
CA LEU A 215 -10.48 -11.58 -0.85
C LEU A 215 -11.73 -10.88 -1.39
N THR A 216 -12.17 -9.80 -0.75
CA THR A 216 -13.30 -9.00 -1.23
C THR A 216 -12.99 -8.34 -2.57
N SER A 217 -11.79 -7.78 -2.74
CA SER A 217 -11.33 -7.21 -4.00
C SER A 217 -11.28 -8.24 -5.12
N TRP A 218 -10.80 -9.45 -4.83
CA TRP A 218 -10.77 -10.55 -5.78
C TRP A 218 -12.17 -10.96 -6.24
N LYS A 219 -13.12 -11.12 -5.30
CA LYS A 219 -14.52 -11.44 -5.63
C LYS A 219 -15.19 -10.33 -6.46
N LEU A 220 -14.90 -9.07 -6.17
CA LEU A 220 -15.39 -7.94 -6.97
C LEU A 220 -14.80 -7.98 -8.38
N TYR A 221 -13.49 -8.23 -8.49
CA TYR A 221 -12.79 -8.32 -9.76
C TYR A 221 -13.29 -9.49 -10.62
N SER A 222 -13.48 -10.68 -10.03
CA SER A 222 -14.02 -11.86 -10.74
C SER A 222 -15.45 -11.63 -11.22
N THR A 223 -16.29 -10.98 -10.41
CA THR A 223 -17.69 -10.70 -10.78
C THR A 223 -17.79 -9.65 -11.89
N CYS A 224 -16.93 -8.63 -11.87
CA CYS A 224 -16.90 -7.59 -12.90
C CYS A 224 -16.32 -8.08 -14.24
N THR A 225 -15.43 -9.07 -14.20
CA THR A 225 -14.85 -9.68 -15.40
C THR A 225 -15.75 -10.74 -16.00
N SER A 226 -16.33 -11.63 -15.20
CA SER A 226 -17.27 -12.66 -15.68
C SER A 226 -18.55 -12.12 -16.33
N LYS A 227 -18.99 -10.91 -15.98
CA LYS A 227 -20.15 -10.26 -16.63
C LYS A 227 -19.79 -9.53 -17.94
N ARG A 228 -18.51 -9.53 -18.32
CA ARG A 228 -18.00 -8.85 -19.52
C ARG A 228 -17.81 -9.81 -20.70
N ASP A 229 -17.70 -11.11 -20.43
CA ASP A 229 -17.69 -12.21 -21.39
C ASP A 229 -19.13 -12.72 -21.64
#